data_AF-A0A2R6EK21-F1
#
_entry.id   AF-A0A2R6EK21-F1
#
_cell.length_a   1.000
_cell.length_b   1.000
_cell.length_c   1.000
_cell.angle_alpha   90.00
_cell.angle_beta   90.00
_cell.angle_gamma   90.00
#
_symmetry.space_group_name_H-M   'P 1'
#
loop_
_entity.id
_entity.type
_entity.pdbx_description
1 polymer ?
#
loop_
_entity_poly.entity_id
_entity_poly.type
_entity_poly.pdbx_seq_one_letter_code
_entity_poly.pdbx_strand_id
1 'polypeptide(L)' 'IIMVDPNHPAIRNDDDLDWICDDAHENRALRGLTSAGQGNRGLTSKGKGTEHTRPSIRGDRGRGK' A
#
# COMPACT_ATOMS: atom_id res chain seq x y z
N ILE A 1 -4.43 -15.35 -1.62
CA ILE A 1 -4.49 -14.19 -0.71
C ILE A 1 -3.86 -14.62 0.60
N ILE A 2 -2.93 -13.83 1.15
CA ILE A 2 -2.31 -14.09 2.45
C ILE A 2 -2.81 -13.00 3.40
N MET A 3 -3.34 -13.39 4.56
CA MET A 3 -3.83 -12.49 5.61
C MET A 3 -3.05 -12.73 6.89
N VAL A 4 -2.96 -11.69 7.73
CA VAL A 4 -2.27 -11.71 9.02
C VAL A 4 -3.21 -11.10 10.06
N ASP A 5 -3.24 -11.66 11.27
CA ASP A 5 -3.98 -11.09 12.40
C ASP A 5 -3.07 -10.16 13.22
N PRO A 6 -3.24 -8.82 13.16
CA PRO A 6 -2.41 -7.87 13.89
C PRO A 6 -2.63 -7.87 15.41
N ASN A 7 -3.70 -8.51 15.90
CA ASN A 7 -3.99 -8.60 17.34
C ASN A 7 -3.35 -9.82 18.00
N HIS A 8 -2.84 -10.75 17.22
CA HIS A 8 -2.20 -11.96 17.73
C HIS A 8 -0.81 -11.63 18.32
N PRO A 9 -0.48 -12.05 19.56
CA PRO A 9 0.81 -11.75 20.18
C PRO A 9 2.03 -12.22 19.38
N ALA A 10 1.91 -13.36 18.67
CA ALA A 10 2.99 -13.85 17.83
C ALA A 10 3.35 -12.90 16.66
N ILE A 11 2.40 -12.10 16.18
CA ILE A 11 2.68 -11.11 15.12
C ILE A 11 3.25 -9.83 15.72
N ARG A 12 2.71 -9.39 16.86
CA ARG A 12 3.20 -8.17 17.54
C ARG A 12 4.62 -8.29 18.09
N ASN A 13 5.07 -9.51 18.36
CA ASN A 13 6.41 -9.79 18.89
C ASN A 13 7.40 -10.21 17.79
N ASP A 14 6.99 -10.23 16.52
CA ASP A 14 7.81 -10.64 15.39
C ASP A 14 8.37 -9.39 14.69
N ASP A 15 9.69 -9.18 14.76
CA ASP A 15 10.38 -8.00 14.23
C ASP A 15 10.20 -7.80 12.70
N ASP A 16 9.86 -8.87 11.95
CA ASP A 16 9.66 -8.78 10.49
C ASP A 16 8.20 -8.44 10.11
N LEU A 17 7.24 -8.73 11.00
CA LEU A 17 5.81 -8.61 10.72
C LEU A 17 5.11 -7.53 11.56
N ASP A 18 5.69 -7.07 12.66
CA ASP A 18 5.06 -6.13 13.60
C ASP A 18 4.55 -4.84 12.95
N TRP A 19 5.15 -4.42 11.83
CA TRP A 19 4.78 -3.22 11.09
C TRP A 19 3.30 -3.25 10.68
N ILE A 20 2.72 -4.43 10.44
CA ILE A 20 1.31 -4.55 10.04
C ILE A 20 0.34 -4.19 11.19
N CYS A 21 0.83 -4.16 12.43
CA CYS A 21 0.03 -3.93 13.63
C CYS A 21 -0.24 -2.44 13.93
N ASP A 22 0.48 -1.50 13.31
CA ASP A 22 0.24 -0.06 13.46
C ASP A 22 -1.07 0.36 12.74
N ASP A 23 -1.83 1.28 13.35
CA ASP A 23 -3.07 1.84 12.82
C ASP A 23 -2.91 2.42 11.39
N ALA A 24 -1.71 2.90 11.03
CA ALA A 24 -1.41 3.38 9.67
C ALA A 24 -1.60 2.29 8.58
N HIS A 25 -1.59 1.02 8.95
CA HIS A 25 -1.75 -0.12 8.05
C HIS A 25 -3.17 -0.69 8.00
N GLU A 26 -4.12 -0.11 8.73
CA GLU A 26 -5.52 -0.49 8.67
C GLU A 26 -6.09 -0.34 7.25
N ASN A 27 -6.92 -1.30 6.82
CA ASN A 27 -7.61 -1.25 5.52
C ASN A 27 -6.66 -1.03 4.31
N ARG A 28 -5.38 -1.42 4.42
CA ARG A 28 -4.36 -1.21 3.37
C ARG A 28 -4.75 -1.78 2.00
N ALA A 29 -5.52 -2.88 1.98
CA ALA A 29 -6.04 -3.46 0.75
C ALA A 29 -7.03 -2.52 0.05
N LEU A 30 -7.95 -1.92 0.79
CA LEU A 30 -8.95 -0.97 0.28
C LEU A 30 -8.32 0.33 -0.22
N ARG A 31 -7.18 0.73 0.37
CA ARG A 31 -6.40 1.90 -0.05
C ARG A 31 -5.45 1.61 -1.22
N GLY A 32 -5.40 0.36 -1.71
CA GLY A 32 -4.53 -0.02 -2.82
C GLY A 32 -3.04 -0.01 -2.49
N LEU A 33 -2.66 -0.33 -1.25
CA LEU A 33 -1.26 -0.43 -0.80
C LEU A 33 -0.69 -1.86 -0.91
N THR A 34 -1.48 -2.81 -1.40
CA THR A 34 -1.00 -4.14 -1.78
C THR A 34 -0.17 -4.05 -3.07
N SER A 35 0.66 -5.05 -3.36
CA SER A 35 1.41 -5.13 -4.63
C SER A 35 0.48 -5.01 -5.85
N ALA A 36 -0.64 -5.72 -5.84
CA ALA A 36 -1.66 -5.61 -6.88
C ALA A 36 -2.26 -4.19 -6.98
N GLY A 37 -2.56 -3.54 -5.85
CA GLY A 37 -3.04 -2.16 -5.82
C GLY A 37 -2.03 -1.15 -6.36
N GLN A 38 -0.75 -1.28 -6.01
CA GLN A 38 0.32 -0.42 -6.52
C GLN A 38 0.53 -0.60 -8.03
N GLY A 39 0.46 -1.83 -8.55
CA GLY A 39 0.49 -2.12 -9.98
C GLY A 39 -0.70 -1.51 -10.73
N ASN A 40 -1.90 -1.65 -10.18
CA ASN A 40 -3.10 -1.02 -10.72
C ASN A 40 -3.02 0.51 -10.69
N ARG A 41 -2.35 1.12 -9.72
CA ARG A 41 -2.14 2.58 -9.67
C ARG A 41 -0.98 3.10 -10.53
N GLY A 42 -0.23 2.21 -11.19
CA GLY A 42 0.92 2.59 -12.01
C GLY A 42 2.10 3.13 -11.18
N LEU A 43 2.30 2.59 -9.97
CA LEU A 43 3.37 3.00 -9.05
C LEU A 43 4.59 2.06 -9.06
N THR A 44 4.64 1.09 -9.97
CA THR A 44 5.73 0.10 -10.06
C THR A 44 7.01 0.68 -10.66
N SER A 45 6.91 1.65 -11.57
CA SER A 45 8.05 2.31 -12.21
C SER A 45 8.27 3.73 -11.67
N LYS A 46 9.43 4.31 -11.98
CA LYS A 46 9.79 5.71 -11.72
C LYS A 46 10.30 6.34 -13.01
N GLY A 47 10.14 7.67 -13.15
CA GLY A 47 10.61 8.43 -14.30
C GLY A 47 9.50 8.77 -15.28
N LYS A 48 9.85 8.86 -16.57
CA LYS A 48 8.94 9.28 -17.63
C LYS A 48 7.69 8.40 -17.70
N GLY A 49 6.50 9.01 -17.77
CA GLY A 49 5.20 8.34 -17.76
C GLY A 49 4.59 8.15 -16.37
N THR A 50 5.25 8.59 -15.29
CA THR A 50 4.72 8.54 -13.90
C THR A 50 4.43 9.91 -13.30
N GLU A 51 4.50 10.97 -14.12
CA GLU A 51 4.32 12.37 -13.73
C GLU A 51 2.93 12.65 -13.15
N HIS A 52 1.93 11.84 -13.54
CA HIS A 52 0.53 11.98 -13.13
C HIS A 52 0.04 10.89 -12.18
N THR A 53 0.88 9.90 -11.85
CA THR A 53 0.52 8.81 -10.92
C THR A 53 1.12 8.98 -9.53
N ARG A 54 2.27 9.66 -9.43
CA ARG A 54 3.01 9.91 -8.18
C ARG A 54 2.76 11.35 -7.64
N PRO A 55 2.68 11.56 -6.31
CA PRO A 55 2.66 10.55 -5.24
C PRO A 55 1.31 9.83 -5.13
N SER A 56 0.23 10.42 -5.64
CA SER A 56 -1.09 9.81 -5.73
C SER A 56 -1.91 10.40 -6.88
N ILE A 57 -2.78 9.59 -7.47
CA ILE A 57 -3.67 9.99 -8.58
C ILE A 57 -4.61 11.13 -8.17
N ARG A 58 -5.19 11.06 -6.95
CA ARG A 58 -6.07 12.11 -6.43
C ARG A 58 -5.34 13.43 -6.20
N GLY A 59 -4.09 13.38 -5.73
CA GLY A 59 -3.25 14.57 -5.59
C GLY A 59 -3.00 15.26 -6.94
N ASP A 60 -2.96 14.49 -8.03
CA ASP A 60 -2.84 15.02 -9.39
C ASP A 60 -4.18 15.17 -10.12
N ARG A 61 -5.25 15.54 -9.40
CA ARG A 61 -6.58 15.83 -9.96
C ARG A 61 -7.21 14.67 -10.74
N GLY A 62 -6.78 13.42 -10.49
CA GLY A 62 -7.32 12.25 -11.18
C GLY A 62 -6.84 12.09 -12.62
N ARG A 63 -5.72 12.71 -13.01
CA ARG A 63 -5.18 12.64 -14.38
C ARG A 63 -4.41 11.34 -14.67
N GLY A 64 -3.89 10.70 -13.64
CA GLY A 64 -3.37 9.33 -13.72
C GLY A 64 -4.50 8.32 -13.97
N LYS A 65 -4.13 7.11 -14.37
CA LYS A 65 -5.08 6.01 -14.60
C LYS A 65 -5.81 5.58 -13.32
#